data_AF-A0A1I7XWN8-F1
#
_entry.id   AF-A0A1I7XWN8-F1
#
_cell.length_a   1.000
_cell.length_b   1.000
_cell.length_c   1.000
_cell.angle_alpha   90.00
_cell.angle_beta   90.00
_cell.angle_gamma   90.00
#
_symmetry.space_group_name_H-M   'P 1'
#
loop_
_entity.id
_entity.type
_entity.pdbx_description
1 polymer ?
#
loop_
_entity_poly.entity_id
_entity_poly.type
_entity_poly.pdbx_seq_one_letter_code
_entity_poly.pdbx_strand_id
1 'polypeptide(L)'
;MEASAGASGDRTLTLLHLRKVFSDYCKVTLSASSAPSAAGSQDGDRKFDKVLPLFSRVMAMYKPDELIVNFKELCLFTSHLCRILVQEIRIRASNQSTEQAAELIAKYLQPESADSKGWMLLLSLRYICSSGSPPVVETMCKAALPSTLSKALYLFFDLALVTEPVERDRRKRLFDTFSQLLEHLCTFKSVGEELAKKDDLFLIFMGASCACMEHNLLWRKAASQMLLNLMAKGISTTVIKYIHNKECIRQYLNNVLSDEQQRIPVPQLSEMLITLMCLLKDSGSLTNVLLQDFMEANGYLLLRDFILK
;
A
#
# COMPACT_ATOMS: atom_id res chain seq x y z
N MET A 1 -13.56 5.79 41.05
CA MET A 1 -14.54 5.36 40.02
C MET A 1 -14.92 6.49 39.05
N GLU A 2 -14.91 7.76 39.47
CA GLU A 2 -15.26 8.93 38.62
C GLU A 2 -14.25 9.25 37.50
N ALA A 3 -12.95 9.02 37.71
CA ALA A 3 -11.92 9.28 36.69
C ALA A 3 -12.05 8.38 35.43
N SER A 4 -12.53 7.15 35.60
CA SER A 4 -12.76 6.20 34.49
C SER A 4 -14.04 6.53 33.70
N ALA A 5 -15.07 7.05 34.38
CA ALA A 5 -16.30 7.49 33.75
C ALA A 5 -16.09 8.78 32.91
N GLY A 6 -15.28 9.72 33.40
CA GLY A 6 -14.92 10.94 32.69
C GLY A 6 -14.16 10.69 31.38
N ALA A 7 -13.18 9.77 31.41
CA ALA A 7 -12.43 9.37 30.21
C ALA A 7 -13.30 8.64 29.17
N SER A 8 -14.28 7.83 29.62
CA SER A 8 -15.22 7.16 28.72
C SER A 8 -16.26 8.11 28.10
N GLY A 9 -16.64 9.17 28.80
CA GLY A 9 -17.49 10.24 28.28
C GLY A 9 -16.79 11.04 27.17
N ASP A 10 -15.55 11.44 27.42
CA ASP A 10 -14.75 12.25 26.48
C ASP A 10 -14.43 11.52 25.16
N ARG A 11 -14.10 10.23 25.20
CA ARG A 11 -13.88 9.42 23.98
C ARG A 11 -15.14 9.35 23.10
N THR A 12 -16.29 9.17 23.73
CA THR A 12 -17.57 9.03 23.04
C THR A 12 -17.98 10.34 22.39
N LEU A 13 -17.82 11.46 23.10
CA LEU A 13 -18.06 12.80 22.57
C LEU A 13 -17.12 13.11 21.39
N THR A 14 -15.84 12.74 21.48
CA THR A 14 -14.87 12.93 20.40
C THR A 14 -15.28 12.16 19.13
N LEU A 15 -15.72 10.90 19.27
CA LEU A 15 -16.21 10.11 18.15
C LEU A 15 -17.51 10.68 17.56
N LEU A 16 -18.46 11.11 18.39
CA LEU A 16 -19.69 11.76 17.93
C LEU A 16 -19.39 13.06 17.18
N HIS A 17 -18.42 13.83 17.65
CA HIS A 17 -17.98 15.04 16.97
C HIS A 17 -17.36 14.73 15.59
N LEU A 18 -16.49 13.72 15.50
CA LEU A 18 -15.96 13.25 14.22
C LEU A 18 -17.10 12.86 13.27
N ARG A 19 -18.08 12.06 13.74
CA ARG A 19 -19.22 11.63 12.94
C ARG A 19 -20.04 12.81 12.42
N LYS A 20 -20.28 13.82 13.26
CA LYS A 20 -20.99 15.04 12.86
C LYS A 20 -20.23 15.82 11.79
N VAL A 21 -18.94 16.11 12.02
CA VAL A 21 -18.11 16.87 11.06
C VAL A 21 -17.98 16.12 9.74
N PHE A 22 -17.81 14.80 9.79
CA PHE A 22 -17.77 13.96 8.59
C PHE A 22 -19.11 13.95 7.84
N SER A 23 -20.24 13.83 8.54
CA SER A 23 -21.57 13.92 7.92
C SER A 23 -21.79 15.26 7.22
N ASP A 24 -21.39 16.37 7.85
CA ASP A 24 -21.52 17.70 7.26
C ASP A 24 -20.61 17.87 6.02
N TYR A 25 -19.39 17.29 6.04
CA TYR A 25 -18.53 17.19 4.86
C TYR A 25 -19.18 16.39 3.72
N CYS A 26 -19.79 15.24 4.02
CA CYS A 26 -20.48 14.43 3.02
C CYS A 26 -21.65 15.19 2.36
N LYS A 27 -22.44 15.92 3.14
CA LYS A 27 -23.55 16.75 2.60
C LYS A 27 -23.04 17.80 1.61
N VAL A 28 -21.94 18.48 1.94
CA VAL A 28 -21.32 19.49 1.08
C VAL A 28 -20.82 18.86 -0.22
N THR A 29 -20.12 17.73 -0.12
CA THR A 29 -19.58 17.01 -1.29
C THR A 29 -20.70 16.53 -2.23
N LEU A 30 -21.82 16.04 -1.67
CA LEU A 30 -22.99 15.66 -2.45
C LEU A 30 -23.66 16.86 -3.12
N SER A 31 -23.81 17.98 -2.40
CA SER A 31 -24.41 19.21 -2.97
C SER A 31 -23.53 19.87 -4.05
N ALA A 32 -22.21 19.79 -3.93
CA ALA A 32 -21.27 20.27 -4.95
C ALA A 32 -21.30 19.42 -6.23
N SER A 33 -21.63 18.13 -6.13
CA SER A 33 -21.80 17.28 -7.32
C SER A 33 -23.04 17.62 -8.16
N SER A 34 -24.01 18.36 -7.59
CA SER A 34 -25.22 18.85 -8.29
C SER A 34 -25.09 20.27 -8.87
N ALA A 35 -24.03 21.02 -8.57
CA ALA A 35 -23.82 22.38 -9.09
C ALA A 35 -22.31 22.67 -9.25
N PRO A 36 -21.81 22.85 -10.50
CA PRO A 36 -20.39 23.09 -10.74
C PRO A 36 -20.05 24.55 -10.41
N SER A 37 -19.76 24.83 -9.14
CA SER A 37 -19.19 26.12 -8.73
C SER A 37 -17.86 25.90 -8.01
N ALA A 38 -16.84 26.68 -8.38
CA ALA A 38 -15.50 26.64 -7.78
C ALA A 38 -15.50 26.97 -6.27
N ALA A 39 -16.58 27.54 -5.74
CA ALA A 39 -16.77 27.79 -4.31
C ALA A 39 -17.06 26.50 -3.52
N GLY A 40 -17.71 25.50 -4.13
CA GLY A 40 -18.07 24.23 -3.48
C GLY A 40 -16.89 23.30 -3.22
N SER A 41 -15.85 23.35 -4.07
CA SER A 41 -14.62 22.56 -3.88
C SER A 41 -13.75 23.13 -2.74
N GLN A 42 -13.61 24.45 -2.65
CA GLN A 42 -12.85 25.09 -1.57
C GLN A 42 -13.51 24.92 -0.19
N ASP A 43 -14.84 24.92 -0.10
CA ASP A 43 -15.54 24.68 1.17
C ASP A 43 -15.49 23.20 1.58
N GLY A 44 -15.52 22.28 0.60
CA GLY A 44 -15.31 20.85 0.82
C GLY A 44 -13.93 20.52 1.38
N ASP A 45 -12.87 21.09 0.80
CA ASP A 45 -11.50 20.90 1.29
C ASP A 45 -11.30 21.48 2.70
N ARG A 46 -11.77 22.71 2.94
CA ARG A 46 -11.69 23.35 4.27
C ARG A 46 -12.40 22.58 5.37
N LYS A 47 -13.51 21.91 5.05
CA LYS A 47 -14.24 21.06 6.01
C LYS A 47 -13.50 19.74 6.25
N PHE A 48 -12.89 19.18 5.22
CA PHE A 48 -12.08 17.97 5.35
C PHE A 48 -10.80 18.21 6.18
N ASP A 49 -10.21 19.41 6.14
CA ASP A 49 -9.05 19.77 6.96
C ASP A 49 -9.32 19.63 8.47
N LYS A 50 -10.58 19.71 8.90
CA LYS A 50 -10.99 19.48 10.30
C LYS A 50 -11.19 18.01 10.64
N VAL A 51 -11.43 17.16 9.64
CA VAL A 51 -11.75 15.73 9.81
C VAL A 51 -10.53 14.93 10.25
N LEU A 52 -9.37 15.11 9.59
CA LEU A 52 -8.16 14.34 9.90
C LEU A 52 -7.61 14.60 11.31
N PRO A 53 -7.49 15.84 11.80
CA PRO A 53 -7.05 16.09 13.17
C PRO A 53 -8.00 15.51 14.23
N LEU A 54 -9.32 15.51 13.95
CA LEU A 54 -10.30 14.85 14.81
C LEU A 54 -10.11 13.33 14.82
N PHE A 55 -9.88 12.73 13.65
CA PHE A 55 -9.63 11.30 13.57
C PHE A 55 -8.34 10.90 14.27
N SER A 56 -7.28 11.71 14.23
CA SER A 56 -6.07 11.43 14.99
C SER A 56 -6.29 11.41 16.50
N ARG A 57 -7.20 12.23 17.03
CA ARG A 57 -7.63 12.11 18.43
C ARG A 57 -8.38 10.81 18.67
N VAL A 58 -9.28 10.42 17.77
CA VAL A 58 -9.98 9.13 17.85
C VAL A 58 -8.99 7.95 17.84
N MET A 59 -7.97 7.97 16.98
CA MET A 59 -6.92 6.92 16.93
C MET A 59 -6.14 6.79 18.25
N ALA A 60 -6.00 7.89 19.01
CA ALA A 60 -5.34 7.88 20.32
C ALA A 60 -6.25 7.35 21.45
N MET A 61 -7.58 7.35 21.25
CA MET A 61 -8.57 7.02 22.28
C MET A 61 -9.24 5.65 22.09
N TYR A 62 -9.17 5.10 20.88
CA TYR A 62 -9.77 3.82 20.52
C TYR A 62 -8.68 2.86 20.04
N LYS A 63 -8.96 1.56 20.10
CA LYS A 63 -8.23 0.54 19.33
C LYS A 63 -8.90 0.30 17.96
N PRO A 64 -8.16 -0.20 16.95
CA PRO A 64 -8.72 -0.44 15.62
C PRO A 64 -9.96 -1.36 15.61
N ASP A 65 -9.96 -2.41 16.44
CA ASP A 65 -11.06 -3.35 16.62
C ASP A 65 -12.29 -2.71 17.28
N GLU A 66 -12.08 -1.83 18.26
CA GLU A 66 -13.16 -1.07 18.90
C GLU A 66 -13.85 -0.12 17.91
N LEU A 67 -13.10 0.46 16.96
CA LEU A 67 -13.69 1.35 15.95
C LEU A 67 -14.65 0.64 15.02
N ILE A 68 -14.42 -0.63 14.69
CA ILE A 68 -15.34 -1.42 13.85
C ILE A 68 -16.75 -1.41 14.47
N VAL A 69 -16.83 -1.52 15.80
CA VAL A 69 -18.10 -1.60 16.54
C VAL A 69 -18.70 -0.21 16.75
N ASN A 70 -17.88 0.76 17.13
CA ASN A 70 -18.37 2.07 17.59
C ASN A 70 -18.59 3.09 16.47
N PHE A 71 -17.90 2.94 15.32
CA PHE A 71 -17.99 3.86 14.20
C PHE A 71 -18.73 3.23 13.02
N LYS A 72 -20.06 3.32 13.01
CA LYS A 72 -20.91 2.67 12.00
C LYS A 72 -20.63 3.12 10.56
N GLU A 73 -20.16 4.35 10.37
CA GLU A 73 -19.80 4.89 9.06
C GLU A 73 -18.35 4.60 8.66
N LEU A 74 -17.63 3.73 9.38
CA LEU A 74 -16.20 3.46 9.15
C LEU A 74 -15.88 3.09 7.70
N CYS A 75 -16.68 2.25 7.04
CA CYS A 75 -16.44 1.91 5.62
C CYS A 75 -16.61 3.13 4.72
N LEU A 76 -17.68 3.92 4.89
CA LEU A 76 -17.88 5.15 4.12
C LEU A 76 -16.73 6.13 4.35
N PHE A 77 -16.34 6.31 5.61
CA PHE A 77 -15.19 7.13 6.00
C PHE A 77 -13.90 6.66 5.31
N THR A 78 -13.61 5.37 5.38
CA THR A 78 -12.45 4.73 4.74
C THR A 78 -12.45 4.97 3.23
N SER A 79 -13.60 4.82 2.57
CA SER A 79 -13.76 5.07 1.14
C SER A 79 -13.35 6.50 0.75
N HIS A 80 -13.78 7.49 1.53
CA HIS A 80 -13.42 8.89 1.32
C HIS A 80 -11.92 9.13 1.51
N LEU A 81 -11.31 8.60 2.58
CA LEU A 81 -9.87 8.73 2.80
C LEU A 81 -9.07 8.09 1.65
N CYS A 82 -9.45 6.89 1.22
CA CYS A 82 -8.82 6.20 0.10
C CYS A 82 -8.92 7.01 -1.18
N ARG A 83 -10.12 7.52 -1.51
CA ARG A 83 -10.35 8.29 -2.74
C ARG A 83 -9.45 9.53 -2.81
N ILE A 84 -9.31 10.25 -1.70
CA ILE A 84 -8.45 11.44 -1.63
C ILE A 84 -6.99 11.03 -1.80
N LEU A 85 -6.50 10.05 -1.04
CA LEU A 85 -5.11 9.61 -1.15
C LEU A 85 -4.77 9.10 -2.56
N VAL A 86 -5.65 8.29 -3.15
CA VAL A 86 -5.50 7.74 -4.50
C VAL A 86 -5.48 8.87 -5.54
N GLN A 87 -6.35 9.86 -5.42
CA GLN A 87 -6.39 11.01 -6.32
C GLN A 87 -5.10 11.83 -6.21
N GLU A 88 -4.63 12.13 -4.99
CA GLU A 88 -3.43 12.92 -4.75
C GLU A 88 -2.15 12.24 -5.26
N ILE A 89 -2.04 10.91 -5.09
CA ILE A 89 -0.92 10.13 -5.64
C ILE A 89 -0.96 10.17 -7.17
N ARG A 90 -2.13 9.95 -7.79
CA ARG A 90 -2.28 9.95 -9.25
C ARG A 90 -1.97 11.30 -9.87
N ILE A 91 -2.40 12.40 -9.25
CA ILE A 91 -2.11 13.75 -9.71
C ILE A 91 -0.59 13.98 -9.72
N ARG A 92 0.12 13.57 -8.66
CA ARG A 92 1.58 13.70 -8.56
C ARG A 92 2.35 12.80 -9.53
N ALA A 93 1.77 11.67 -9.90
CA ALA A 93 2.35 10.78 -10.90
C ALA A 93 2.11 11.25 -12.35
N SER A 94 1.15 12.14 -12.59
CA SER A 94 0.71 12.51 -13.94
C SER A 94 1.66 13.50 -14.62
N ASN A 95 2.04 13.22 -15.87
CA ASN A 95 2.89 14.08 -16.71
C ASN A 95 4.26 14.43 -16.10
N GLN A 96 4.82 13.53 -15.28
CA GLN A 96 6.16 13.66 -14.70
C GLN A 96 7.09 12.56 -15.21
N SER A 97 8.40 12.72 -15.08
CA SER A 97 9.33 11.59 -15.14
C SER A 97 9.09 10.65 -13.94
N THR A 98 9.56 9.41 -14.02
CA THR A 98 9.39 8.43 -12.93
C THR A 98 10.07 8.89 -11.64
N GLU A 99 11.29 9.44 -11.72
CA GLU A 99 12.02 10.06 -10.60
C GLU A 99 11.26 11.23 -9.97
N GLN A 100 10.76 12.17 -10.78
CA GLN A 100 10.01 13.32 -10.28
C GLN A 100 8.69 12.91 -9.64
N ALA A 101 7.97 11.96 -10.26
CA ALA A 101 6.76 11.38 -9.68
C ALA A 101 7.06 10.74 -8.31
N ALA A 102 8.14 9.96 -8.21
CA ALA A 102 8.55 9.29 -6.99
C ALA A 102 8.81 10.30 -5.86
N GLU A 103 9.57 11.37 -6.13
CA GLU A 103 9.87 12.39 -5.13
C GLU A 103 8.64 13.20 -4.71
N LEU A 104 7.77 13.59 -5.66
CA LEU A 104 6.54 14.31 -5.33
C LEU A 104 5.60 13.48 -4.44
N ILE A 105 5.43 12.19 -4.78
CA ILE A 105 4.63 11.26 -3.97
C ILE A 105 5.26 11.09 -2.59
N ALA A 106 6.56 10.80 -2.52
CA ALA A 106 7.23 10.58 -1.24
C ALA A 106 7.19 11.82 -0.35
N LYS A 107 7.42 13.01 -0.92
CA LYS A 107 7.34 14.28 -0.19
C LYS A 107 5.95 14.55 0.37
N TYR A 108 4.90 14.22 -0.38
CA TYR A 108 3.52 14.37 0.11
C TYR A 108 3.16 13.40 1.23
N LEU A 109 3.67 12.17 1.14
CA LEU A 109 3.37 11.13 2.10
C LEU A 109 4.24 11.19 3.35
N GLN A 110 5.42 11.81 3.31
CA GLN A 110 6.29 11.90 4.49
C GLN A 110 5.82 12.97 5.48
N PRO A 111 6.21 12.87 6.77
CA PRO A 111 5.83 13.87 7.77
C PRO A 111 6.49 15.23 7.51
N GLU A 112 5.71 16.22 7.08
CA GLU A 112 6.07 17.64 7.02
C GLU A 112 5.25 18.49 8.02
N SER A 113 5.78 19.65 8.41
CA SER A 113 5.17 20.53 9.43
C SER A 113 4.11 21.49 8.87
N ALA A 114 4.13 21.81 7.57
CA ALA A 114 3.23 22.79 6.96
C ALA A 114 1.99 22.17 6.30
N ASP A 115 2.16 21.06 5.58
CA ASP A 115 1.06 20.30 4.96
C ASP A 115 1.21 18.81 5.29
N SER A 116 0.64 18.40 6.44
CA SER A 116 0.67 17.01 6.90
C SER A 116 -0.50 16.18 6.37
N LYS A 117 -1.28 16.68 5.38
CA LYS A 117 -2.50 16.01 4.90
C LYS A 117 -2.20 14.61 4.37
N GLY A 118 -1.19 14.46 3.50
CA GLY A 118 -0.81 13.16 2.93
C GLY A 118 -0.33 12.16 3.98
N TRP A 119 0.54 12.60 4.89
CA TRP A 119 0.99 11.81 6.02
C TRP A 119 -0.16 11.36 6.93
N MET A 120 -1.07 12.26 7.26
CA MET A 120 -2.23 11.96 8.11
C MET A 120 -3.22 11.01 7.45
N LEU A 121 -3.43 11.12 6.13
CA LEU A 121 -4.20 10.14 5.35
C LEU A 121 -3.56 8.75 5.42
N LEU A 122 -2.24 8.66 5.19
CA LEU A 122 -1.50 7.41 5.23
C LEU A 122 -1.58 6.75 6.62
N LEU A 123 -1.34 7.53 7.69
CA LEU A 123 -1.49 7.07 9.08
C LEU A 123 -2.90 6.57 9.38
N SER A 124 -3.91 7.32 8.95
CA SER A 124 -5.32 6.98 9.17
C SER A 124 -5.70 5.67 8.49
N LEU A 125 -5.29 5.49 7.24
CA LEU A 125 -5.55 4.26 6.48
C LEU A 125 -4.78 3.07 7.02
N ARG A 126 -3.51 3.25 7.41
CA ARG A 126 -2.73 2.20 8.10
C ARG A 126 -3.43 1.75 9.37
N TYR A 127 -3.84 2.70 10.21
CA TYR A 127 -4.53 2.42 11.46
C TYR A 127 -5.86 1.70 11.23
N ILE A 128 -6.69 2.18 10.30
CA ILE A 128 -7.97 1.53 9.96
C ILE A 128 -7.75 0.11 9.40
N CYS A 129 -6.74 -0.08 8.54
CA CYS A 129 -6.42 -1.39 7.96
C CYS A 129 -5.99 -2.39 9.03
N SER A 130 -5.30 -1.94 10.09
CA SER A 130 -4.87 -2.80 11.20
C SER A 130 -6.01 -3.38 12.03
N SER A 131 -7.26 -2.93 11.82
CA SER A 131 -8.46 -3.55 12.39
C SER A 131 -8.73 -4.97 11.88
N GLY A 132 -8.13 -5.35 10.74
CA GLY A 132 -8.27 -6.67 10.15
C GLY A 132 -9.66 -6.97 9.57
N SER A 133 -10.55 -5.97 9.50
CA SER A 133 -11.94 -6.14 9.06
C SER A 133 -12.03 -6.34 7.54
N PRO A 134 -12.52 -7.50 7.03
CA PRO A 134 -12.65 -7.72 5.60
C PRO A 134 -13.52 -6.67 4.87
N PRO A 135 -14.69 -6.22 5.41
CA PRO A 135 -15.48 -5.16 4.78
C PRO A 135 -14.72 -3.83 4.60
N VAL A 136 -13.81 -3.51 5.53
CA VAL A 136 -12.97 -2.30 5.45
C VAL A 136 -11.95 -2.45 4.33
N VAL A 137 -11.25 -3.59 4.27
CA VAL A 137 -10.27 -3.87 3.21
C VAL A 137 -10.92 -3.93 1.83
N GLU A 138 -12.10 -4.55 1.70
CA GLU A 138 -12.87 -4.51 0.46
C GLU A 138 -13.23 -3.08 0.03
N THR A 139 -13.49 -2.20 0.99
CA THR A 139 -13.74 -0.79 0.71
C THR A 139 -12.48 -0.10 0.17
N MET A 140 -11.31 -0.42 0.71
CA MET A 140 -10.02 0.06 0.21
C MET A 140 -9.75 -0.45 -1.22
N CYS A 141 -10.06 -1.72 -1.51
CA CYS A 141 -9.98 -2.30 -2.86
C CYS A 141 -10.91 -1.61 -3.85
N LYS A 142 -12.17 -1.37 -3.47
CA LYS A 142 -13.15 -0.64 -4.33
C LYS A 142 -12.67 0.77 -4.69
N ALA A 143 -11.93 1.41 -3.79
CA ALA A 143 -11.30 2.71 -4.00
C ALA A 143 -9.97 2.66 -4.78
N ALA A 144 -9.52 1.48 -5.24
CA ALA A 144 -8.25 1.27 -5.93
C ALA A 144 -7.02 1.69 -5.11
N LEU A 145 -7.08 1.54 -3.78
CA LEU A 145 -5.95 1.84 -2.91
C LEU A 145 -4.76 0.88 -3.14
N PRO A 146 -4.93 -0.46 -3.12
CA PRO A 146 -3.78 -1.37 -3.23
C PRO A 146 -3.02 -1.23 -4.56
N SER A 147 -3.74 -1.18 -5.69
CA SER A 147 -3.18 -0.87 -7.01
C SER A 147 -2.39 0.44 -7.04
N THR A 148 -2.94 1.52 -6.48
CA THR A 148 -2.28 2.83 -6.46
C THR A 148 -1.03 2.83 -5.58
N LEU A 149 -1.06 2.17 -4.41
CA LEU A 149 0.13 2.04 -3.56
C LEU A 149 1.19 1.13 -4.19
N SER A 150 0.81 0.07 -4.91
CA SER A 150 1.75 -0.80 -5.62
C SER A 150 2.48 -0.04 -6.73
N LYS A 151 1.78 0.84 -7.47
CA LYS A 151 2.39 1.76 -8.44
C LYS A 151 3.34 2.76 -7.79
N ALA A 152 2.95 3.35 -6.65
CA ALA A 152 3.83 4.25 -5.91
C ALA A 152 5.09 3.53 -5.40
N LEU A 153 4.96 2.30 -4.88
CA LEU A 153 6.10 1.47 -4.48
C LEU A 153 7.05 1.22 -5.65
N TYR A 154 6.52 0.91 -6.83
CA TYR A 154 7.33 0.71 -8.03
C TYR A 154 8.09 1.97 -8.45
N LEU A 155 7.45 3.15 -8.35
CA LEU A 155 8.13 4.43 -8.58
C LEU A 155 9.22 4.70 -7.54
N PHE A 156 9.08 4.21 -6.30
CA PHE A 156 10.05 4.44 -5.25
C PHE A 156 11.43 3.81 -5.49
N PHE A 157 11.58 2.95 -6.51
CA PHE A 157 12.89 2.49 -6.95
C PHE A 157 13.75 3.59 -7.60
N ASP A 158 13.13 4.68 -8.06
CA ASP A 158 13.80 5.83 -8.66
C ASP A 158 14.08 6.97 -7.66
N LEU A 159 13.83 6.75 -6.36
CA LEU A 159 14.12 7.76 -5.34
C LEU A 159 15.61 8.05 -5.22
N ALA A 160 15.94 9.32 -5.04
CA ALA A 160 17.31 9.77 -4.85
C ALA A 160 17.83 9.41 -3.45
N LEU A 161 19.16 9.33 -3.33
CA LEU A 161 19.81 9.15 -2.03
C LEU A 161 19.60 10.39 -1.15
N VAL A 162 19.03 10.18 0.03
CA VAL A 162 18.84 11.26 1.02
C VAL A 162 20.03 11.33 1.98
N THR A 163 20.85 12.37 1.82
CA THR A 163 22.03 12.61 2.65
C THR A 163 21.68 13.28 3.97
N GLU A 164 20.77 14.25 3.96
CA GLU A 164 20.36 15.05 5.11
C GLU A 164 19.69 14.19 6.21
N PRO A 165 20.17 14.23 7.46
CA PRO A 165 19.65 13.39 8.55
C PRO A 165 18.14 13.55 8.78
N VAL A 166 17.63 14.79 8.74
CA VAL A 166 16.21 15.08 8.98
C VAL A 166 15.32 14.49 7.90
N GLU A 167 15.72 14.62 6.63
CA GLU A 167 14.98 14.03 5.51
C GLU A 167 15.11 12.51 5.49
N ARG A 168 16.24 11.95 5.93
CA ARG A 168 16.41 10.50 6.07
C ARG A 168 15.45 9.94 7.12
N ASP A 169 15.30 10.62 8.25
CA ASP A 169 14.34 10.23 9.29
C ASP A 169 12.89 10.33 8.81
N ARG A 170 12.57 11.35 8.01
CA ARG A 170 11.25 11.48 7.37
C ARG A 170 11.00 10.34 6.38
N ARG A 171 11.98 10.02 5.53
CA ARG A 171 11.92 8.93 4.55
C ARG A 171 11.78 7.57 5.23
N LYS A 172 12.47 7.35 6.34
CA LYS A 172 12.34 6.14 7.15
C LYS A 172 10.94 5.99 7.75
N ARG A 173 10.39 7.06 8.35
CA ARG A 173 9.00 7.03 8.87
C ARG A 173 7.97 6.79 7.79
N LEU A 174 8.17 7.37 6.60
CA LEU A 174 7.37 7.07 5.42
C LEU A 174 7.44 5.58 5.09
N PHE A 175 8.65 5.03 4.93
CA PHE A 175 8.86 3.61 4.66
C PHE A 175 8.12 2.73 5.67
N ASP A 176 8.36 2.94 6.98
CA ASP A 176 7.77 2.13 8.05
C ASP A 176 6.23 2.14 8.01
N THR A 177 5.62 3.30 7.78
CA THR A 177 4.16 3.42 7.75
C THR A 177 3.57 2.84 6.46
N PHE A 178 4.23 3.09 5.33
CA PHE A 178 3.80 2.65 4.01
C PHE A 178 3.90 1.12 3.88
N SER A 179 5.02 0.52 4.31
CA SER A 179 5.22 -0.93 4.30
C SER A 179 4.23 -1.63 5.22
N GLN A 180 3.99 -1.12 6.44
CA GLN A 180 2.99 -1.69 7.36
C GLN A 180 1.58 -1.72 6.75
N LEU A 181 1.15 -0.66 6.06
CA LEU A 181 -0.15 -0.65 5.38
C LEU A 181 -0.21 -1.72 4.29
N LEU A 182 0.81 -1.81 3.45
CA LEU A 182 0.89 -2.82 2.39
C LEU A 182 0.93 -4.25 2.94
N GLU A 183 1.71 -4.49 4.00
CA GLU A 183 1.81 -5.80 4.66
C GLU A 183 0.45 -6.28 5.14
N HIS A 184 -0.34 -5.41 5.78
CA HIS A 184 -1.69 -5.74 6.25
C HIS A 184 -2.66 -5.96 5.09
N LEU A 185 -2.64 -5.10 4.06
CA LEU A 185 -3.50 -5.25 2.88
C LEU A 185 -3.25 -6.61 2.20
N CYS A 186 -1.98 -6.94 1.97
CA CYS A 186 -1.59 -8.16 1.26
C CYS A 186 -1.91 -9.47 1.99
N THR A 187 -2.47 -9.44 3.20
CA THR A 187 -3.00 -10.65 3.85
C THR A 187 -4.43 -11.00 3.42
N PHE A 188 -5.10 -10.16 2.62
CA PHE A 188 -6.48 -10.37 2.20
C PHE A 188 -6.59 -10.80 0.75
N LYS A 189 -7.39 -11.83 0.50
CA LYS A 189 -7.68 -12.34 -0.85
C LYS A 189 -8.23 -11.28 -1.81
N SER A 190 -9.07 -10.37 -1.29
CA SER A 190 -9.66 -9.27 -2.08
C SER A 190 -8.60 -8.30 -2.63
N VAL A 191 -7.43 -8.20 -2.00
CA VAL A 191 -6.32 -7.35 -2.46
C VAL A 191 -5.63 -7.99 -3.66
N GLY A 192 -5.29 -9.28 -3.59
CA GLY A 192 -4.72 -10.00 -4.74
C GLY A 192 -5.64 -9.97 -5.96
N GLU A 193 -6.95 -10.16 -5.75
CA GLU A 193 -7.94 -10.07 -6.82
C GLU A 193 -8.08 -8.66 -7.41
N GLU A 194 -8.00 -7.61 -6.60
CA GLU A 194 -8.02 -6.22 -7.08
C GLU A 194 -6.79 -5.91 -7.93
N LEU A 195 -5.61 -6.25 -7.44
CA LEU A 195 -4.34 -6.06 -8.15
C LEU A 195 -4.32 -6.80 -9.50
N ALA A 196 -4.81 -8.04 -9.53
CA ALA A 196 -4.93 -8.81 -10.77
C ALA A 196 -5.93 -8.15 -11.75
N LYS A 197 -7.09 -7.68 -11.26
CA LYS A 197 -8.11 -7.00 -12.09
C LYS A 197 -7.64 -5.65 -12.63
N LYS A 198 -6.77 -4.95 -11.91
CA LYS A 198 -6.18 -3.66 -12.32
C LYS A 198 -4.90 -3.77 -13.13
N ASP A 199 -4.42 -4.99 -13.36
CA ASP A 199 -3.15 -5.28 -14.04
C ASP A 199 -1.90 -4.76 -13.31
N ASP A 200 -1.98 -4.63 -11.97
CA ASP A 200 -0.92 -4.06 -11.15
C ASP A 200 -0.17 -5.11 -10.31
N LEU A 201 -0.67 -6.35 -10.25
CA LEU A 201 0.02 -7.45 -9.56
C LEU A 201 1.39 -7.73 -10.21
N PHE A 202 1.51 -7.59 -11.53
CA PHE A 202 2.78 -7.75 -12.24
C PHE A 202 3.88 -6.79 -11.73
N LEU A 203 3.52 -5.56 -11.34
CA LEU A 203 4.48 -4.58 -10.81
C LEU A 203 5.14 -5.05 -9.51
N ILE A 204 4.45 -5.86 -8.71
CA ILE A 204 5.02 -6.43 -7.48
C ILE A 204 6.07 -7.50 -7.82
N PHE A 205 5.83 -8.34 -8.83
CA PHE A 205 6.83 -9.31 -9.32
C PHE A 205 8.06 -8.60 -9.87
N MET A 206 7.86 -7.56 -10.68
CA MET A 206 8.96 -6.75 -11.21
C MET A 206 9.73 -6.06 -10.09
N GLY A 207 9.02 -5.43 -9.15
CA GLY A 207 9.64 -4.75 -8.01
C GLY A 207 10.42 -5.70 -7.09
N ALA A 208 9.94 -6.92 -6.88
CA ALA A 208 10.62 -7.91 -6.03
C ALA A 208 11.85 -8.58 -6.70
N SER A 209 12.05 -8.37 -8.00
CA SER A 209 13.16 -8.95 -8.78
C SER A 209 14.05 -7.92 -9.49
N CYS A 210 13.73 -6.62 -9.39
CA CYS A 210 14.47 -5.59 -10.11
C CYS A 210 15.87 -5.33 -9.51
N ALA A 211 16.78 -4.92 -10.39
CA ALA A 211 17.98 -4.21 -9.97
C ALA A 211 17.57 -2.82 -9.47
N CYS A 212 18.10 -2.42 -8.32
CA CYS A 212 17.89 -1.08 -7.78
C CYS A 212 19.12 -0.63 -7.00
N MET A 213 19.23 0.67 -6.79
CA MET A 213 20.32 1.28 -6.02
C MET A 213 20.30 0.80 -4.56
N GLU A 214 21.47 0.75 -3.92
CA GLU A 214 21.62 0.22 -2.55
C GLU A 214 20.68 0.90 -1.54
N HIS A 215 20.49 2.22 -1.66
CA HIS A 215 19.60 2.98 -0.79
C HIS A 215 18.11 2.67 -0.98
N ASN A 216 17.73 2.02 -2.09
CA ASN A 216 16.35 1.64 -2.39
C ASN A 216 16.05 0.16 -2.10
N LEU A 217 17.00 -0.60 -1.55
CA LEU A 217 16.82 -2.02 -1.21
C LEU A 217 15.67 -2.27 -0.24
N LEU A 218 15.37 -1.33 0.67
CA LEU A 218 14.25 -1.46 1.59
C LEU A 218 12.90 -1.50 0.84
N TRP A 219 12.74 -0.72 -0.21
CA TRP A 219 11.53 -0.74 -1.05
C TRP A 219 11.40 -2.07 -1.80
N ARG A 220 12.53 -2.67 -2.24
CA ARG A 220 12.51 -4.00 -2.87
C ARG A 220 12.09 -5.07 -1.88
N LYS A 221 12.61 -5.00 -0.65
CA LYS A 221 12.19 -5.89 0.45
C LYS A 221 10.70 -5.76 0.74
N ALA A 222 10.14 -4.55 0.71
CA ALA A 222 8.69 -4.36 0.85
C ALA A 222 7.91 -5.03 -0.30
N ALA A 223 8.36 -4.91 -1.55
CA ALA A 223 7.74 -5.60 -2.68
C ALA A 223 7.79 -7.14 -2.52
N SER A 224 8.94 -7.68 -2.10
CA SER A 224 9.07 -9.12 -1.80
C SER A 224 8.12 -9.55 -0.67
N GLN A 225 8.02 -8.78 0.41
CA GLN A 225 7.14 -9.12 1.52
C GLN A 225 5.65 -9.08 1.13
N MET A 226 5.25 -8.11 0.30
CA MET A 226 3.91 -8.08 -0.28
C MET A 226 3.61 -9.34 -1.09
N LEU A 227 4.56 -9.74 -1.95
CA LEU A 227 4.43 -10.93 -2.77
C LEU A 227 4.27 -12.18 -1.90
N LEU A 228 5.11 -12.35 -0.87
CA LEU A 228 5.00 -13.48 0.06
C LEU A 228 3.67 -13.49 0.81
N ASN A 229 3.19 -12.34 1.31
CA ASN A 229 1.91 -12.25 2.00
C ASN A 229 0.73 -12.60 1.08
N LEU A 230 0.74 -12.10 -0.15
CA LEU A 230 -0.28 -12.42 -1.16
C LEU A 230 -0.29 -13.91 -1.47
N MET A 231 0.88 -14.55 -1.53
CA MET A 231 0.96 -15.95 -1.91
C MET A 231 0.60 -16.89 -0.76
N ALA A 232 0.97 -16.53 0.48
CA ALA A 232 0.63 -17.29 1.67
C ALA A 232 -0.84 -17.15 2.10
N LYS A 233 -1.47 -15.98 1.88
CA LYS A 233 -2.80 -15.66 2.46
C LYS A 233 -3.80 -15.12 1.45
N GLY A 234 -3.34 -14.42 0.41
CA GLY A 234 -4.17 -13.73 -0.58
C GLY A 234 -4.43 -14.50 -1.87
N ILE A 235 -3.89 -15.72 -2.00
CA ILE A 235 -3.92 -16.49 -3.24
C ILE A 235 -5.35 -16.92 -3.60
N SER A 236 -5.67 -16.80 -4.89
CA SER A 236 -6.97 -17.18 -5.45
C SER A 236 -6.80 -17.74 -6.85
N THR A 237 -7.84 -18.39 -7.38
CA THR A 237 -7.85 -18.84 -8.78
C THR A 237 -7.69 -17.69 -9.76
N THR A 238 -8.22 -16.51 -9.46
CA THR A 238 -8.03 -15.29 -10.26
C THR A 238 -6.56 -14.85 -10.25
N VAL A 239 -5.92 -14.85 -9.08
CA VAL A 239 -4.50 -14.49 -8.93
C VAL A 239 -3.61 -15.48 -9.67
N ILE A 240 -3.84 -16.79 -9.50
CA ILE A 240 -3.07 -17.84 -10.19
C ILE A 240 -3.19 -17.69 -11.71
N LYS A 241 -4.40 -17.52 -12.24
CA LYS A 241 -4.63 -17.32 -13.69
C LYS A 241 -3.94 -16.07 -14.20
N TYR A 242 -3.96 -14.99 -13.42
CA TYR A 242 -3.25 -13.77 -13.79
C TYR A 242 -1.74 -14.02 -13.87
N ILE A 243 -1.13 -14.62 -12.83
CA ILE A 243 0.31 -14.90 -12.76
C ILE A 243 0.76 -15.74 -13.96
N HIS A 244 0.02 -16.80 -14.27
CA HIS A 244 0.29 -17.66 -15.42
C HIS A 244 0.17 -16.91 -16.75
N ASN A 245 -0.96 -16.25 -17.00
CA ASN A 245 -1.23 -15.57 -18.27
C ASN A 245 -0.30 -14.38 -18.54
N LYS A 246 0.20 -13.72 -17.49
CA LYS A 246 1.16 -12.62 -17.59
C LYS A 246 2.62 -13.08 -17.54
N GLU A 247 2.85 -14.39 -17.49
CA GLU A 247 4.17 -15.00 -17.42
C GLU A 247 5.03 -14.41 -16.29
N CYS A 248 4.41 -14.06 -15.16
CA CYS A 248 5.07 -13.34 -14.07
C CYS A 248 6.30 -14.08 -13.56
N ILE A 249 6.25 -15.41 -13.47
CA ILE A 249 7.37 -16.25 -13.02
C ILE A 249 8.55 -16.18 -14.01
N ARG A 250 8.26 -16.27 -15.31
CA ARG A 250 9.28 -16.17 -16.36
C ARG A 250 9.93 -14.80 -16.35
N GLN A 251 9.14 -13.73 -16.24
CA GLN A 251 9.71 -12.38 -16.18
C GLN A 251 10.52 -12.14 -14.91
N TYR A 252 10.06 -12.67 -13.76
CA TYR A 252 10.82 -12.61 -12.51
C TYR A 252 12.20 -13.26 -12.69
N LEU A 253 12.26 -14.46 -13.26
CA LEU A 253 13.50 -15.17 -13.55
C LEU A 253 14.38 -14.42 -14.56
N ASN A 254 13.80 -13.87 -15.61
CA ASN A 254 14.54 -13.07 -16.60
C ASN A 254 15.20 -11.84 -15.98
N ASN A 255 14.52 -11.17 -15.05
CA ASN A 255 15.12 -10.06 -14.30
C ASN A 255 16.31 -10.56 -13.49
N VAL A 256 16.10 -11.60 -12.68
CA VAL A 256 17.10 -12.26 -11.83
C VAL A 256 18.37 -12.67 -12.63
N LEU A 257 18.20 -13.04 -13.90
CA LEU A 257 19.26 -13.52 -14.80
C LEU A 257 19.90 -12.46 -15.69
N SER A 258 19.34 -11.24 -15.76
CA SER A 258 19.80 -10.25 -16.74
C SER A 258 21.28 -9.87 -16.53
N ASP A 259 21.97 -9.50 -17.60
CA ASP A 259 23.41 -9.15 -17.54
C ASP A 259 23.70 -7.98 -16.60
N GLU A 260 22.74 -7.07 -16.40
CA GLU A 260 22.80 -6.00 -15.40
C GLU A 260 22.88 -6.54 -13.97
N GLN A 261 22.34 -7.74 -13.71
CA GLN A 261 22.36 -8.39 -12.41
C GLN A 261 23.63 -9.20 -12.12
N GLN A 262 24.53 -9.39 -13.09
CA GLN A 262 25.84 -10.00 -12.82
C GLN A 262 26.70 -9.15 -11.87
N ARG A 263 26.34 -7.87 -11.67
CA ARG A 263 26.98 -6.96 -10.71
C ARG A 263 26.27 -6.90 -9.36
N ILE A 264 25.13 -7.57 -9.20
CA ILE A 264 24.40 -7.59 -7.93
C ILE A 264 25.13 -8.52 -6.94
N PRO A 265 25.31 -8.09 -5.67
CA PRO A 265 25.89 -8.95 -4.65
C PRO A 265 25.11 -10.25 -4.46
N VAL A 266 25.81 -11.38 -4.35
CA VAL A 266 25.23 -12.72 -4.13
C VAL A 266 24.14 -12.76 -3.03
N PRO A 267 24.29 -12.08 -1.88
CA PRO A 267 23.23 -12.05 -0.86
C PRO A 267 21.89 -11.50 -1.38
N GLN A 268 21.93 -10.46 -2.21
CA GLN A 268 20.71 -9.87 -2.78
C GLN A 268 20.06 -10.81 -3.79
N LEU A 269 20.86 -11.48 -4.62
CA LEU A 269 20.38 -12.49 -5.56
C LEU A 269 19.74 -13.66 -4.81
N SER A 270 20.35 -14.08 -3.69
CA SER A 270 19.79 -15.11 -2.82
C SER A 270 18.44 -14.71 -2.22
N GLU A 271 18.26 -13.45 -1.80
CA GLU A 271 16.98 -12.96 -1.28
C GLU A 271 15.85 -13.05 -2.34
N MET A 272 16.15 -12.72 -3.61
CA MET A 272 15.19 -12.84 -4.71
C MET A 272 14.81 -14.31 -4.97
N LEU A 273 15.80 -15.20 -5.01
CA LEU A 273 15.55 -16.63 -5.21
C LEU A 273 14.78 -17.25 -4.06
N ILE A 274 15.10 -16.90 -2.81
CA ILE A 274 14.34 -17.32 -1.63
C ILE A 274 12.89 -16.84 -1.72
N THR A 275 12.67 -15.59 -2.15
CA THR A 275 11.32 -15.04 -2.35
C THR A 275 10.53 -15.89 -3.37
N LEU A 276 11.13 -16.20 -4.51
CA LEU A 276 10.52 -17.03 -5.54
C LEU A 276 10.24 -18.46 -5.06
N MET A 277 11.18 -19.08 -4.34
CA MET A 277 11.01 -20.43 -3.79
C MET A 277 9.88 -20.49 -2.75
N CYS A 278 9.79 -19.48 -1.87
CA CYS A 278 8.70 -19.37 -0.93
C CYS A 278 7.34 -19.21 -1.63
N LEU A 279 7.28 -18.39 -2.68
CA LEU A 279 6.08 -18.25 -3.52
C LEU A 279 5.64 -19.59 -4.11
N LEU A 280 6.57 -20.34 -4.72
CA LEU A 280 6.27 -21.64 -5.32
C LEU A 280 5.79 -22.64 -4.27
N LYS A 281 6.45 -22.68 -3.11
CA LYS A 281 6.07 -23.52 -1.98
C LYS A 281 4.66 -23.19 -1.46
N ASP A 282 4.36 -21.91 -1.24
CA ASP A 282 3.06 -21.47 -0.71
C ASP A 282 1.92 -21.65 -1.72
N SER A 283 2.20 -21.51 -3.02
CA SER A 283 1.21 -21.76 -4.08
C SER A 283 0.99 -23.25 -4.38
N GLY A 284 1.98 -24.10 -4.12
CA GLY A 284 1.98 -25.53 -4.44
C GLY A 284 0.87 -26.33 -3.75
N SER A 285 0.39 -25.89 -2.59
CA SER A 285 -0.76 -26.54 -1.93
C SER A 285 -2.09 -26.34 -2.67
N LEU A 286 -2.14 -25.39 -3.61
CA LEU A 286 -3.35 -25.03 -4.34
C LEU A 286 -3.25 -25.32 -5.85
N THR A 287 -2.05 -25.24 -6.42
CA THR A 287 -1.84 -25.44 -7.84
C THR A 287 -0.42 -25.88 -8.17
N ASN A 288 -0.28 -26.70 -9.22
CA ASN A 288 1.02 -27.01 -9.82
C ASN A 288 1.39 -26.08 -10.97
N VAL A 289 0.47 -25.20 -11.40
CA VAL A 289 0.68 -24.35 -12.59
C VAL A 289 1.89 -23.45 -12.42
N LEU A 290 2.07 -22.82 -11.26
CA LEU A 290 3.20 -21.90 -11.06
C LEU A 290 4.56 -22.63 -10.99
N LEU A 291 4.56 -23.88 -10.51
CA LEU A 291 5.76 -24.73 -10.55
C LEU A 291 6.09 -25.18 -11.98
N GLN A 292 5.07 -25.44 -12.78
CA GLN A 292 5.22 -25.72 -14.20
C GLN A 292 5.79 -24.50 -14.94
N ASP A 293 5.24 -23.30 -14.69
CA ASP A 293 5.75 -22.04 -15.26
C ASP A 293 7.23 -21.82 -14.91
N PHE A 294 7.61 -22.12 -13.67
CA PHE A 294 9.00 -22.07 -13.21
C PHE A 294 9.90 -23.05 -13.96
N MET A 295 9.43 -24.30 -14.15
CA MET A 295 10.17 -25.32 -14.89
C MET A 295 10.37 -24.92 -16.35
N GLU A 296 9.32 -24.44 -17.02
CA GLU A 296 9.34 -24.00 -18.42
C GLU A 296 10.22 -22.75 -18.62
N ALA A 297 10.35 -21.91 -17.59
CA ALA A 297 11.26 -20.77 -17.58
C ALA A 297 12.70 -21.14 -17.19
N ASN A 298 13.09 -22.42 -17.25
CA ASN A 298 14.43 -22.92 -16.89
C ASN A 298 14.84 -22.63 -15.43
N GLY A 299 13.89 -22.46 -14.52
CA GLY A 299 14.16 -22.08 -13.13
C GLY A 299 15.05 -23.09 -12.38
N TYR A 300 14.92 -24.39 -12.66
CA TYR A 300 15.80 -25.40 -12.06
C TYR A 300 17.25 -25.31 -12.54
N LEU A 301 17.47 -24.98 -13.81
CA LEU A 301 18.82 -24.77 -14.35
C LEU A 301 19.45 -23.55 -13.68
N LEU A 302 18.68 -22.47 -13.53
CA LEU A 302 19.12 -21.29 -12.78
C LEU A 302 19.55 -21.66 -11.37
N LEU A 303 18.69 -22.33 -10.59
CA LEU A 303 18.99 -22.67 -9.20
C LEU A 303 20.24 -23.53 -9.09
N ARG A 304 20.40 -24.52 -9.98
CA ARG A 304 21.60 -25.34 -10.06
C ARG A 304 22.83 -24.46 -10.29
N ASP A 305 22.79 -23.60 -11.29
CA ASP A 305 23.93 -22.75 -11.67
C ASP A 305 24.26 -21.71 -10.60
N PHE A 306 23.28 -21.26 -9.82
CA PHE A 306 23.49 -20.36 -8.69
C PHE A 306 24.11 -21.07 -7.48
N ILE A 307 23.63 -22.28 -7.13
CA ILE A 307 24.11 -23.02 -5.94
C ILE A 307 25.49 -23.64 -6.17
N LEU A 308 25.80 -24.03 -7.40
CA LEU A 308 27.07 -24.71 -7.74
C LEU A 308 28.21 -23.74 -8.12
N LYS A 309 27.94 -22.43 -8.19
CA LYS A 309 28.96 -21.39 -8.34
C LYS A 309 29.59 -21.06 -6.99
#